data_AF-A0A7K8CI13-F1
#
_entry.id   AF-A0A7K8CI13-F1
#
_cell.length_a   1.000
_cell.length_b   1.000
_cell.length_c   1.000
_cell.angle_alpha   90.00
_cell.angle_beta   90.00
_cell.angle_gamma   90.00
#
_symmetry.space_group_name_H-M   'P 1'
#
loop_
_entity.id
_entity.type
_entity.pdbx_description
1 polymer ?
#
loop_
_entity_poly.entity_id
_entity_poly.type
_entity_poly.pdbx_seq_one_letter_code
_entity_poly.pdbx_strand_id
1 'polypeptide(L)'
;CHTSGLLTPNGKEYAQKIPREELTHLILKLLQAWKEPLSHFNQHIEHHQELPDDSLSKAKQISNMVHELKTGVEKVTEKARFLINSLNGMASSEGTALSISNEANMMSDSDFIHCFRRDSNKVQSYLKILKCRIMPENSC
;
A
#
# COMPACT_ATOMS: atom_id res chain seq x y z
N CYS A 1 6.99 9.52 -7.71
CA CYS A 1 6.50 8.45 -6.82
C CYS A 1 7.59 7.41 -6.64
N HIS A 2 7.99 7.12 -5.39
CA HIS A 2 9.08 6.19 -5.05
C HIS A 2 8.82 4.74 -5.49
N THR A 3 7.56 4.36 -5.67
CA THR A 3 7.17 3.04 -6.19
C THR A 3 7.25 2.89 -7.70
N SER A 4 7.67 3.92 -8.45
CA SER A 4 7.65 3.86 -9.93
C SER A 4 8.61 2.83 -10.53
N GLY A 5 9.64 2.42 -9.78
CA GLY A 5 10.52 1.31 -10.16
C GLY A 5 9.92 -0.08 -9.96
N LEU A 6 8.77 -0.21 -9.27
CA LEU A 6 8.07 -1.48 -9.16
C LEU A 6 7.32 -1.78 -10.46
N LEU A 7 7.67 -2.91 -11.08
CA LEU A 7 6.94 -3.46 -12.23
C LEU A 7 5.52 -3.82 -11.80
N THR A 8 4.58 -2.91 -12.05
CA THR A 8 3.17 -3.06 -11.72
C THR A 8 2.36 -3.02 -13.00
N PRO A 9 1.40 -3.94 -13.20
CA PRO A 9 0.55 -3.89 -14.38
C PRO A 9 -0.30 -2.62 -14.35
N ASN A 10 -0.24 -1.85 -15.43
CA ASN A 10 -1.12 -0.70 -15.64
C ASN A 10 -2.38 -1.19 -16.32
N GLY A 11 -3.56 -0.93 -15.76
CA GLY A 11 -4.83 -1.39 -16.32
C GLY A 11 -5.30 -2.73 -15.77
N LYS A 12 -6.62 -2.92 -15.77
CA LYS A 12 -7.30 -4.09 -15.19
C LYS A 12 -6.99 -5.35 -15.99
N GLU A 13 -6.95 -5.24 -17.31
CA GLU A 13 -6.74 -6.31 -18.27
C GLU A 13 -5.37 -6.98 -18.14
N TYR A 14 -4.33 -6.23 -17.78
CA TYR A 14 -2.99 -6.76 -17.53
C TYR A 14 -2.92 -7.41 -16.14
N ALA A 15 -3.50 -6.75 -15.13
CA ALA A 15 -3.55 -7.30 -13.78
C ALA A 15 -4.33 -8.62 -13.70
N GLN A 16 -5.36 -8.79 -14.54
CA GLN A 16 -6.12 -10.03 -14.66
C GLN A 16 -5.33 -11.20 -15.28
N LYS A 17 -4.19 -10.95 -15.94
CA LYS A 17 -3.32 -12.00 -16.49
C LYS A 17 -2.23 -12.45 -15.52
N ILE A 18 -1.94 -11.66 -14.48
CA ILE A 18 -0.93 -12.00 -13.49
C ILE A 18 -1.43 -13.17 -12.62
N PRO A 19 -0.60 -14.22 -12.38
CA PRO A 19 -0.89 -15.29 -11.43
C PRO A 19 -1.32 -14.77 -10.05
N ARG A 20 -2.12 -15.54 -9.33
CA ARG A 20 -2.65 -15.13 -8.01
C ARG A 20 -1.52 -14.82 -7.03
N GLU A 21 -0.49 -15.66 -7.00
CA GLU A 21 0.66 -15.59 -6.11
C GLU A 21 1.47 -14.34 -6.38
N GLU A 22 1.77 -14.08 -7.66
CA GLU A 22 2.53 -12.91 -8.09
C GLU A 22 1.74 -11.60 -7.85
N LEU A 23 0.43 -11.59 -8.13
CA LEU A 23 -0.43 -10.44 -7.84
C LEU A 23 -0.50 -10.15 -6.33
N THR A 24 -0.53 -11.20 -5.51
CA THR A 24 -0.49 -11.09 -4.04
C THR A 24 0.86 -10.51 -3.56
N HIS A 25 1.98 -10.95 -4.15
CA HIS A 25 3.30 -10.38 -3.87
C HIS A 25 3.40 -8.91 -4.28
N LEU A 26 2.83 -8.51 -5.42
CA LEU A 26 2.81 -7.10 -5.85
C LEU A 26 2.03 -6.21 -4.89
N ILE A 27 0.88 -6.67 -4.40
CA ILE A 27 0.13 -5.98 -3.35
C ILE A 27 1.00 -5.81 -2.10
N LEU A 28 1.65 -6.90 -1.64
CA LEU A 28 2.52 -6.86 -0.46
C LEU A 28 3.67 -5.86 -0.63
N LYS A 29 4.33 -5.84 -1.79
CA LYS A 29 5.43 -4.91 -2.08
C LYS A 29 4.98 -3.44 -2.05
N LEU A 30 3.83 -3.12 -2.66
CA LEU A 30 3.25 -1.77 -2.61
C LEU A 30 2.93 -1.37 -1.17
N LEU A 31 2.26 -2.26 -0.43
CA LEU A 31 1.91 -2.05 0.97
C LEU A 31 3.14 -1.79 1.86
N GLN A 32 4.21 -2.57 1.69
CA GLN A 32 5.47 -2.40 2.41
C GLN A 32 6.17 -1.09 2.05
N ALA A 33 6.17 -0.71 0.77
CA ALA A 33 6.80 0.52 0.30
C ALA A 33 6.17 1.80 0.90
N TRP A 34 4.93 1.74 1.37
CA TRP A 34 4.23 2.88 1.96
C TRP A 34 4.33 2.95 3.49
N LYS A 35 4.90 1.96 4.18
CA LYS A 35 5.00 1.97 5.65
C LYS A 35 5.81 3.15 6.20
N GLU A 36 7.06 3.29 5.76
CA GLU A 36 7.93 4.39 6.21
C GLU A 36 7.43 5.77 5.76
N PRO A 37 7.05 5.98 4.48
CA PRO A 37 6.51 7.28 4.05
C PRO A 37 5.29 7.73 4.86
N LEU A 38 4.36 6.82 5.17
CA LEU A 38 3.19 7.14 6.00
C LEU A 38 3.59 7.47 7.45
N SER A 39 4.59 6.77 8.00
CA SER A 39 5.11 7.04 9.34
C SER A 39 5.73 8.44 9.43
N HIS A 40 6.59 8.80 8.49
CA HIS A 40 7.22 10.12 8.43
C HIS A 40 6.21 11.23 8.20
N PHE A 41 5.24 11.02 7.30
CA PHE A 41 4.18 12.00 7.05
C PHE A 41 3.30 12.23 8.29
N ASN A 42 2.98 11.17 9.04
CA ASN A 42 2.24 11.32 10.30
C ASN A 42 3.03 12.13 11.33
N GLN A 43 4.33 11.84 11.49
CA GLN A 43 5.21 12.62 12.38
C GLN A 43 5.30 14.08 11.96
N HIS A 44 5.44 14.36 10.66
CA HIS A 44 5.50 15.72 10.12
C HIS A 44 4.24 16.53 10.48
N ILE A 45 3.06 15.93 10.29
CA ILE A 45 1.77 16.53 10.64
C ILE A 45 1.62 16.75 12.15
N GLU A 46 2.02 15.78 12.97
CA GLU A 46 1.96 15.89 14.44
C GLU A 46 2.84 17.01 15.00
N HIS A 47 3.93 17.38 14.32
CA HIS A 47 4.82 18.48 14.71
C HIS A 47 4.32 19.86 14.24
N HIS A 48 3.31 19.94 13.37
CA HIS A 48 2.73 21.20 12.89
C HIS A 48 1.60 21.74 13.79
N GLN A 49 1.70 21.54 15.11
CA GLN A 49 0.69 21.98 16.09
C GLN A 49 0.53 23.51 16.21
N GLU A 50 1.36 24.32 15.54
CA GLU A 50 1.29 25.79 15.52
C GLU A 50 0.40 26.37 14.41
N LEU A 51 -0.37 25.53 13.71
CA LEU A 51 -1.28 25.97 12.64
C LEU A 51 -2.58 26.62 13.20
N PRO A 52 -3.20 27.56 12.46
CA PRO A 52 -4.55 28.06 12.78
C PRO A 52 -5.56 26.93 12.96
N ASP A 53 -6.57 27.10 13.82
CA ASP A 53 -7.52 26.04 14.25
C ASP A 53 -8.12 25.21 13.09
N ASP A 54 -8.50 25.86 11.99
CA ASP A 54 -9.04 25.20 10.80
C ASP A 54 -8.03 24.28 10.11
N SER A 55 -6.75 24.65 10.12
CA SER A 55 -5.66 23.86 9.56
C SER A 55 -5.26 22.73 10.51
N LEU A 56 -5.33 22.96 11.83
CA LEU A 56 -5.08 21.95 12.86
C LEU A 56 -6.13 20.82 12.85
N SER A 57 -7.42 21.16 12.67
CA SER A 57 -8.49 20.15 12.58
C SER A 57 -8.33 19.25 11.35
N LYS A 58 -7.95 19.82 10.20
CA LYS A 58 -7.62 19.07 8.97
C LYS A 58 -6.39 18.19 9.15
N ALA A 59 -5.34 18.70 9.79
CA ALA A 59 -4.13 17.93 10.13
C ALA A 59 -4.48 16.69 10.98
N LYS A 60 -5.31 16.83 12.02
CA LYS A 60 -5.79 15.70 12.83
C LYS A 60 -6.60 14.68 12.02
N GLN A 61 -7.50 15.13 11.14
CA GLN A 61 -8.23 14.22 10.26
C GLN A 61 -7.29 13.42 9.36
N ILE A 62 -6.26 14.06 8.81
CA ILE A 62 -5.26 13.41 7.96
C ILE A 62 -4.46 12.38 8.77
N SER A 63 -4.01 12.72 9.97
CA SER A 63 -3.32 11.78 10.88
C SER A 63 -4.17 10.54 11.18
N ASN A 64 -5.45 10.72 11.52
CA ASN A 64 -6.37 9.60 11.77
C ASN A 64 -6.52 8.70 10.54
N MET A 65 -6.70 9.30 9.35
CA MET A 65 -6.77 8.54 8.09
C MET A 65 -5.47 7.76 7.84
N VAL A 66 -4.30 8.37 8.04
CA VAL A 66 -2.99 7.72 7.87
C VAL A 66 -2.83 6.54 8.83
N HIS A 67 -3.27 6.68 10.08
CA HIS A 67 -3.25 5.60 11.07
C HIS A 67 -4.17 4.42 10.67
N GLU A 68 -5.40 4.70 10.24
CA GLU A 68 -6.31 3.68 9.71
C GLU A 68 -5.72 2.97 8.49
N LEU A 69 -5.10 3.73 7.57
CA LEU A 69 -4.43 3.20 6.40
C LEU A 69 -3.27 2.29 6.78
N LYS A 70 -2.41 2.70 7.72
CA LYS A 70 -1.32 1.87 8.25
C LYS A 70 -1.84 0.56 8.84
N THR A 71 -2.91 0.63 9.63
CA THR A 71 -3.56 -0.54 10.22
C THR A 71 -4.13 -1.47 9.13
N GLY A 72 -4.78 -0.90 8.11
CA GLY A 72 -5.30 -1.66 6.97
C GLY A 72 -4.19 -2.34 6.16
N VAL A 73 -3.09 -1.62 5.91
CA VAL A 73 -1.88 -2.11 5.25
C VAL A 73 -1.30 -3.32 5.99
N GLU A 74 -1.20 -3.25 7.32
CA GLU A 74 -0.70 -4.34 8.16
C GLU A 74 -1.61 -5.58 8.10
N LYS A 75 -2.92 -5.40 8.28
CA LYS A 75 -3.90 -6.49 8.21
C LYS A 75 -3.91 -7.19 6.84
N VAL A 76 -3.88 -6.41 5.75
CA VAL A 76 -3.86 -6.97 4.39
C VAL A 76 -2.52 -7.67 4.12
N THR A 77 -1.41 -7.12 4.59
CA THR A 77 -0.08 -7.73 4.49
C THR A 77 -0.04 -9.09 5.19
N GLU A 78 -0.54 -9.17 6.42
CA GLU A 78 -0.61 -10.42 7.19
C GLU A 78 -1.43 -11.47 6.45
N LYS A 79 -2.62 -11.09 5.96
CA LYS A 79 -3.51 -12.00 5.22
C LYS A 79 -2.91 -12.43 3.88
N ALA A 80 -2.23 -11.53 3.17
CA ALA A 80 -1.52 -11.84 1.93
C ALA A 80 -0.38 -12.84 2.15
N ARG A 81 0.42 -12.66 3.21
CA ARG A 81 1.46 -13.63 3.59
C ARG A 81 0.89 -14.99 3.94
N PHE A 82 -0.22 -15.03 4.69
CA PHE A 82 -0.91 -16.28 4.99
C PHE A 82 -1.35 -17.01 3.71
N LEU A 83 -1.92 -16.28 2.74
CA LEU A 83 -2.29 -16.86 1.44
C LEU A 83 -1.08 -17.42 0.69
N ILE A 84 0.05 -16.71 0.65
CA ILE A 84 1.29 -17.18 0.02
C ILE A 84 1.80 -18.46 0.71
N ASN A 85 1.88 -18.46 2.05
CA ASN A 85 2.36 -19.60 2.84
C ASN A 85 1.46 -20.84 2.68
N SER A 86 0.14 -20.63 2.57
CA SER A 86 -0.84 -21.69 2.34
C SER A 86 -0.75 -22.28 0.93
N LEU A 87 -0.33 -21.49 -0.08
CA LEU A 87 -0.20 -21.94 -1.47
C LEU A 87 1.13 -22.65 -1.72
N ASN A 88 2.21 -22.19 -1.06
CA ASN A 88 3.57 -22.66 -1.31
C ASN A 88 3.96 -23.89 -0.47
N GLY A 89 3.06 -24.47 0.33
CA GLY A 89 3.35 -25.66 1.12
C GLY A 89 4.65 -25.54 1.93
N MET A 90 4.66 -24.68 2.95
CA MET A 90 5.80 -24.57 3.88
C MET A 90 7.15 -24.29 3.20
N ALA A 91 7.22 -23.34 2.27
CA ALA A 91 8.50 -22.84 1.75
C ALA A 91 8.92 -21.56 2.49
N SER A 92 10.11 -21.66 3.07
CA SER A 92 10.79 -20.70 3.93
C SER A 92 10.91 -19.28 3.36
N SER A 93 10.88 -18.34 4.29
CA SER A 93 11.27 -16.93 4.21
C SER A 93 12.43 -16.66 3.25
N GLU A 94 12.16 -15.93 2.17
CA GLU A 94 13.13 -15.00 1.60
C GLU A 94 12.59 -13.58 1.75
N GLY A 95 13.01 -12.94 2.84
CA GLY A 95 12.95 -11.50 2.99
C GLY A 95 13.87 -10.86 1.95
N THR A 96 13.35 -10.66 0.74
CA THR A 96 13.91 -9.65 -0.16
C THR A 96 13.59 -8.30 0.47
N ALA A 97 14.53 -7.80 1.27
CA ALA A 97 14.59 -6.39 1.62
C ALA A 97 14.76 -5.64 0.30
N LEU A 98 13.63 -5.23 -0.28
CA LEU A 98 13.65 -4.33 -1.41
C LEU A 98 14.27 -3.03 -0.92
N SER A 99 15.36 -2.60 -1.56
CA SER A 99 15.82 -1.23 -1.49
C SER A 99 14.73 -0.34 -2.07
N ILE A 100 13.74 -0.02 -1.24
CA ILE A 100 12.81 1.06 -1.47
C ILE A 100 13.68 2.31 -1.36
N SER A 101 13.81 3.05 -2.46
CA SER A 101 14.66 4.24 -2.50
C SER A 101 14.28 5.19 -1.36
N ASN A 102 15.28 5.67 -0.61
CA ASN A 102 15.13 6.69 0.45
C ASN A 102 14.58 8.03 -0.09
N GLU A 103 14.29 8.12 -1.38
CA GLU A 103 13.70 9.27 -2.08
C GLU A 103 12.33 9.68 -1.54
N ALA A 104 11.65 8.81 -0.77
CA ALA A 104 10.43 9.17 -0.06
C ALA A 104 10.63 10.35 0.91
N ASN A 105 11.85 10.56 1.43
CA ASN A 105 12.16 11.66 2.36
C ASN A 105 12.32 13.04 1.69
N MET A 106 12.21 13.16 0.36
CA MET A 106 12.37 14.43 -0.37
C MET A 106 11.15 14.82 -1.23
N MET A 107 10.00 14.15 -1.05
CA MET A 107 8.82 14.39 -1.86
C MET A 107 7.97 15.52 -1.29
N SER A 108 7.45 16.42 -2.14
CA SER A 108 6.49 17.45 -1.73
C SER A 108 5.18 16.84 -1.23
N ASP A 109 4.42 17.54 -0.38
CA ASP A 109 3.11 17.06 0.10
C ASP A 109 2.14 16.75 -1.07
N SER A 110 2.16 17.58 -2.12
CA SER A 110 1.34 17.36 -3.31
C SER A 110 1.71 16.05 -4.03
N ASP A 111 3.01 15.81 -4.21
CA ASP A 111 3.50 14.59 -4.82
C ASP A 111 3.21 13.37 -3.94
N PHE A 112 3.32 13.51 -2.61
CA PHE A 112 2.97 12.46 -1.65
C PHE A 112 1.52 12.02 -1.80
N ILE A 113 0.58 12.96 -1.77
CA ILE A 113 -0.85 12.66 -1.90
C ILE A 113 -1.16 12.07 -3.28
N HIS A 114 -0.58 12.63 -4.35
CA HIS A 114 -0.75 12.11 -5.70
C HIS A 114 -0.28 10.65 -5.81
N CYS A 115 0.92 10.36 -5.32
CA CYS A 115 1.52 9.03 -5.37
C CYS A 115 0.77 8.04 -4.48
N PHE A 116 0.36 8.46 -3.29
CA PHE A 116 -0.40 7.63 -2.37
C PHE A 116 -1.75 7.22 -2.96
N ARG A 117 -2.47 8.19 -3.55
CA ARG A 117 -3.75 7.93 -4.23
C ARG A 117 -3.57 6.97 -5.41
N ARG A 118 -2.54 7.19 -6.24
CA ARG A 118 -2.22 6.34 -7.39
C ARG A 118 -2.01 4.88 -6.97
N ASP A 119 -1.18 4.66 -5.95
CA ASP A 119 -0.81 3.31 -5.53
C ASP A 119 -1.92 2.63 -4.72
N SER A 120 -2.68 3.39 -3.92
CA SER A 120 -3.88 2.89 -3.24
C SER A 120 -4.93 2.39 -4.24
N ASN A 121 -5.13 3.11 -5.34
CA ASN A 121 -6.02 2.68 -6.41
C ASN A 121 -5.54 1.37 -7.07
N LYS A 122 -4.23 1.18 -7.24
CA LYS A 122 -3.65 -0.08 -7.72
C LYS A 122 -3.93 -1.22 -6.75
N VAL A 123 -3.61 -1.04 -5.46
CA VAL A 123 -3.86 -2.05 -4.42
C VAL A 123 -5.33 -2.44 -4.36
N GLN A 124 -6.25 -1.46 -4.36
CA GLN A 124 -7.69 -1.72 -4.34
C GLN A 124 -8.13 -2.53 -5.57
N SER A 125 -7.62 -2.20 -6.75
CA SER A 125 -7.94 -2.91 -8.00
C SER A 125 -7.44 -4.34 -7.96
N TYR A 126 -6.21 -4.57 -7.50
CA TYR A 126 -5.63 -5.91 -7.39
C TYR A 126 -6.34 -6.76 -6.35
N LEU A 127 -6.73 -6.19 -5.20
CA LEU A 127 -7.53 -6.87 -4.18
C LEU A 127 -8.91 -7.29 -4.71
N LYS A 128 -9.58 -6.43 -5.51
CA LYS A 128 -10.83 -6.80 -6.18
C LYS A 128 -10.62 -7.99 -7.11
N ILE A 129 -9.57 -7.98 -7.93
CA ILE A 129 -9.24 -9.11 -8.82
C ILE A 129 -8.99 -10.40 -8.03
N LEU A 130 -8.22 -10.33 -6.94
CA LEU A 130 -7.97 -11.49 -6.07
C LEU A 130 -9.26 -12.02 -5.44
N LYS A 131 -10.13 -11.13 -4.95
CA LYS A 131 -11.44 -11.50 -4.41
C LYS A 131 -12.25 -12.28 -5.45
N CYS A 132 -12.29 -11.81 -6.70
CA CYS A 132 -13.00 -12.49 -7.80
C CYS A 132 -12.48 -13.90 -8.06
N ARG A 133 -11.17 -14.08 -7.99
CA ARG A 133 -10.53 -15.38 -8.28
C ARG A 133 -10.71 -16.38 -7.14
N ILE A 134 -10.75 -15.91 -5.90
CA ILE A 134 -10.89 -16.76 -4.70
C ILE A 134 -12.36 -17.06 -4.40
N MET A 135 -13.26 -16.11 -4.67
CA MET A 135 -14.69 -16.21 -4.37
C MET A 135 -15.56 -15.76 -5.55
N PRO A 136 -15.67 -16.57 -6.63
CA PRO A 136 -16.45 -16.20 -7.81
C PRO A 136 -17.95 -16.00 -7.53
N GLU A 137 -18.48 -16.75 -6.55
CA GLU A 137 -19.90 -16.79 -6.19
C GLU A 137 -20.43 -15.49 -5.54
N ASN A 138 -19.55 -14.63 -5.02
CA ASN A 138 -19.93 -13.42 -4.26
C ASN A 138 -19.80 -12.11 -5.06
N SER A 139 -20.16 -12.18 -6.34
CA SER A 139 -20.18 -11.10 -7.34
C SER A 139 -18.84 -10.40 -7.55
N CYS A 140 -18.28 -10.69 -8.71
CA CYS A 140 -17.52 -9.75 -9.51
C CYS A 140 -18.31 -9.41 -10.76
#